data_AF-A0A9P7CXN6-F1
#
_entry.id   AF-A0A9P7CXN6-F1
#
_cell.length_a   1.000
_cell.length_b   1.000
_cell.length_c   1.000
_cell.angle_alpha   90.00
_cell.angle_beta   90.00
_cell.angle_gamma   90.00
#
_symmetry.space_group_name_H-M   'P 1'
#
loop_
_entity.id
_entity.type
_entity.pdbx_description
1 polymer ?
#
loop_
_entity_poly.entity_id
_entity_poly.type
_entity_poly.pdbx_seq_one_letter_code
_entity_poly.pdbx_strand_id
1 'polypeptide(L)'
;GPDYQNLAFDLANGSKSPWNVRILNLLLEDLKERSEKVGWVVGRSDGYYREILEHRYKRLWTIWREGQAKVTAKGTLETGEEVEKRLIAQRDKTLKLVRQGTRRRNLKKDETDKDLPTWQWLQRLIETLGDNGMSSEESNVENDVEMVLLVKDMPWRREVERELNIIDHQRVFDDEIF
;
A
#
# COMPACT_ATOMS: atom_id res chain seq x y z
N GLY A 1 35.65 10.64 16.34
CA GLY A 1 34.36 9.92 16.40
C GLY A 1 33.40 10.57 15.43
N PRO A 2 32.12 10.16 15.36
CA PRO A 2 31.11 10.91 14.61
C PRO A 2 31.02 12.36 15.13
N ASP A 3 30.78 13.31 14.23
CA ASP A 3 30.60 14.72 14.58
C ASP A 3 29.14 15.00 14.95
N TYR A 4 28.89 15.60 16.12
CA TYR A 4 27.54 15.97 16.56
C TYR A 4 26.86 16.98 15.64
N GLN A 5 27.62 17.85 14.96
CA GLN A 5 27.08 18.85 14.04
C GLN A 5 26.85 18.29 12.63
N ASN A 6 27.42 17.13 12.32
CA ASN A 6 27.33 16.49 11.00
C ASN A 6 27.28 14.97 11.13
N LEU A 7 26.20 14.47 11.75
CA LEU A 7 25.97 13.03 11.91
C LEU A 7 25.61 12.37 10.57
N ALA A 8 26.50 11.50 10.09
CA ALA A 8 26.28 10.71 8.88
C ALA A 8 26.39 9.21 9.17
N PHE A 9 25.30 8.48 8.95
CA PHE A 9 25.30 7.03 9.05
C PHE A 9 26.15 6.39 7.95
N ASP A 10 26.84 5.31 8.32
CA ASP A 10 27.48 4.43 7.37
C ASP A 10 26.46 3.42 6.86
N LEU A 11 25.87 3.70 5.69
CA LEU A 11 24.82 2.88 5.10
C LEU A 11 25.35 1.62 4.39
N ALA A 12 26.66 1.53 4.17
CA ALA A 12 27.27 0.31 3.63
C ALA A 12 27.22 -0.83 4.66
N ASN A 13 27.24 -0.49 5.96
CA ASN A 13 27.23 -1.45 7.05
C ASN A 13 25.87 -1.50 7.78
N GLY A 14 25.68 -2.52 8.62
CA GLY A 14 24.46 -2.66 9.43
C GLY A 14 24.40 -1.68 10.61
N SER A 15 23.26 -1.62 11.30
CA SER A 15 23.08 -0.79 12.52
C SER A 15 24.05 -1.15 13.64
N LYS A 16 24.53 -2.40 13.64
CA LYS A 16 25.47 -2.95 14.62
C LYS A 16 26.94 -2.61 14.32
N SER A 17 27.23 -1.86 13.23
CA SER A 17 28.59 -1.43 12.97
C SER A 17 29.08 -0.52 14.10
N PRO A 18 30.37 -0.57 14.49
CA PRO A 18 30.89 0.28 15.56
C PRO A 18 30.62 1.78 15.33
N TRP A 19 30.63 2.22 14.06
CA TRP A 19 30.30 3.58 13.67
C TRP A 19 28.83 3.92 13.90
N ASN A 20 27.91 3.09 13.39
CA ASN A 20 26.47 3.34 13.50
C ASN A 20 25.97 3.20 14.94
N VAL A 21 26.54 2.27 15.72
CA VAL A 21 26.25 2.16 17.16
C VAL A 21 26.63 3.44 17.90
N ARG A 22 27.78 4.04 17.59
CA ARG A 22 28.16 5.33 18.18
C ARG A 22 27.15 6.41 17.81
N ILE A 23 26.78 6.56 16.55
CA ILE A 23 25.77 7.54 16.13
C ILE A 23 24.43 7.31 16.84
N LEU A 24 23.95 6.07 16.92
CA LEU A 24 22.71 5.74 17.62
C LEU A 24 22.77 6.11 19.12
N ASN A 25 23.94 5.97 19.75
CA ASN A 25 24.13 6.41 21.14
C ASN A 25 24.07 7.94 21.27
N LEU A 26 24.73 8.69 20.38
CA LEU A 26 24.68 10.17 20.39
C LEU A 26 23.24 10.67 20.18
N LEU A 27 22.50 10.05 19.26
CA LEU A 27 21.09 10.37 19.02
C LEU A 27 20.20 10.00 20.21
N LEU A 28 20.51 8.91 20.91
CA LEU A 28 19.78 8.51 22.12
C LEU A 28 19.98 9.54 23.24
N GLU A 29 21.20 10.02 23.45
CA GLU A 29 21.52 11.07 24.42
C GLU A 29 20.81 12.39 24.09
N ASP A 30 20.88 12.86 22.83
CA ASP A 30 20.18 14.08 22.39
C ASP A 30 18.66 13.95 22.52
N LEU A 31 18.09 12.79 22.18
CA LEU A 31 16.66 12.53 22.33
C LEU A 31 16.21 12.61 23.78
N LYS A 32 17.00 12.07 24.71
CA LYS A 32 16.72 12.16 26.15
C LYS A 32 16.76 13.60 26.64
N GLU A 33 17.84 14.31 26.34
CA GLU A 33 18.02 15.69 26.77
C GLU A 33 16.85 16.57 26.28
N ARG A 34 16.42 16.38 25.04
CA ARG A 34 15.24 17.08 24.49
C ARG A 34 13.94 16.63 25.13
N SER A 35 13.77 15.34 25.41
CA SER A 35 12.55 14.83 26.07
C SER A 35 12.38 15.42 27.47
N GLU A 36 13.47 15.61 28.20
CA GLU A 36 13.49 16.24 29.53
C GLU A 36 13.20 17.74 29.42
N LYS A 37 13.86 18.45 28.49
CA LYS A 37 13.62 19.88 28.25
C LYS A 37 12.18 20.20 27.85
N VAL A 38 11.57 19.35 27.02
CA VAL A 38 10.19 19.52 26.54
C VAL A 38 9.16 19.00 27.56
N GLY A 39 9.59 18.28 28.59
CA GLY A 39 8.70 17.74 29.62
C GLY A 39 7.76 16.66 29.07
N TRP A 40 8.29 15.69 28.32
CA TRP A 40 7.46 14.60 27.79
C TRP A 40 6.73 13.85 28.91
N VAL A 41 5.40 13.79 28.80
CA VAL A 41 4.49 13.26 29.84
C VAL A 41 4.77 11.79 30.19
N VAL A 42 5.40 11.03 29.29
CA VAL A 42 5.72 9.62 29.50
C VAL A 42 7.21 9.39 29.28
N GLY A 43 7.95 9.22 30.38
CA GLY A 43 9.31 8.68 30.34
C GLY A 43 9.29 7.25 29.83
N ARG A 44 10.08 6.95 28.80
CA ARG A 44 10.28 5.59 28.30
C ARG A 44 11.70 5.13 28.62
N SER A 45 11.91 3.81 28.62
CA SER A 45 13.23 3.24 28.87
C SER A 45 14.19 3.53 27.71
N ASP A 46 15.48 3.55 28.01
CA ASP A 46 16.55 3.65 27.01
C ASP A 46 16.45 2.58 25.92
N GLY A 47 16.08 1.36 26.33
CA GLY A 47 15.88 0.25 25.41
C GLY A 47 14.78 0.53 24.39
N TYR A 48 13.68 1.15 24.82
CA TYR A 48 12.59 1.54 23.94
C TYR A 48 13.03 2.60 22.91
N TYR A 49 13.72 3.65 23.36
CA TYR A 49 14.22 4.68 22.43
C TYR A 49 15.28 4.13 21.47
N ARG A 50 16.16 3.27 21.97
CA ARG A 50 17.15 2.57 21.14
C ARG A 50 16.48 1.74 20.05
N GLU A 51 15.45 0.98 20.39
CA GLU A 51 14.71 0.17 19.42
C GLU A 51 14.04 1.04 18.34
N ILE A 52 13.46 2.18 18.72
CA ILE A 52 12.91 3.14 17.76
C ILE A 52 14.00 3.66 16.82
N LEU A 53 15.15 4.07 17.36
CA LEU A 53 16.26 4.58 16.56
C LEU A 53 16.81 3.51 15.61
N GLU A 54 16.96 2.28 16.07
CA GLU A 54 17.36 1.14 15.23
C GLU A 54 16.34 0.84 14.14
N HIS A 55 15.04 0.92 14.46
CA HIS A 55 13.98 0.73 13.47
C HIS A 55 14.00 1.85 12.42
N ARG A 56 14.23 3.10 12.84
CA ARG A 56 14.41 4.25 11.92
C ARG A 56 15.62 4.06 11.03
N TYR A 57 16.75 3.61 11.59
CA TYR A 57 17.93 3.26 10.82
C TYR A 57 17.64 2.18 9.77
N LYS A 58 16.98 1.08 10.17
CA LYS A 58 16.62 -0.01 9.24
C LYS A 58 15.78 0.50 8.07
N ARG A 59 14.82 1.41 8.33
CA ARG A 59 14.02 2.03 7.26
C ARG A 59 14.89 2.88 6.33
N LEU A 60 15.76 3.72 6.88
CA LEU A 60 16.70 4.53 6.11
C LEU A 60 17.59 3.65 5.22
N TRP A 61 18.15 2.59 5.80
CA TRP A 61 19.01 1.64 5.10
C TRP A 61 18.27 0.90 3.98
N THR A 62 17.02 0.49 4.22
CA THR A 62 16.18 -0.11 3.17
C THR A 62 15.97 0.85 2.01
N ILE A 63 15.59 2.11 2.29
CA ILE A 63 15.38 3.14 1.26
C ILE A 63 16.68 3.39 0.48
N TRP A 64 17.81 3.50 1.18
CA TRP A 64 19.12 3.70 0.55
C TRP A 64 19.50 2.55 -0.37
N ARG A 65 19.30 1.29 0.07
CA ARG A 65 19.55 0.10 -0.76
C ARG A 65 18.63 0.02 -1.96
N GLU A 66 17.36 0.40 -1.80
CA GLU A 66 16.43 0.45 -2.92
C GLU A 66 16.85 1.49 -3.97
N GLY A 67 17.47 2.60 -3.53
CA GLY A 67 18.02 3.63 -4.40
C GLY A 67 19.40 3.32 -5.00
N GLN A 68 20.03 2.19 -4.65
CA GLN A 68 21.27 1.78 -5.31
C GLN A 68 21.00 1.26 -6.73
N ALA A 69 21.94 1.53 -7.64
CA ALA A 69 21.90 0.97 -8.99
C ALA A 69 22.02 -0.55 -8.93
N LYS A 70 21.17 -1.24 -9.68
CA LYS A 70 21.16 -2.71 -9.77
C LYS A 70 21.74 -3.17 -11.10
N VAL A 71 22.14 -4.44 -11.15
CA VAL A 71 22.55 -5.06 -12.42
C VAL A 71 21.29 -5.42 -13.19
N THR A 72 21.17 -4.92 -14.41
CA THR A 72 20.07 -5.21 -15.32
C THR A 72 20.16 -6.64 -15.87
N ALA A 73 19.09 -7.12 -16.51
CA ALA A 73 19.07 -8.44 -17.16
C ALA A 73 20.16 -8.61 -18.24
N LYS A 74 20.66 -7.50 -18.81
CA LYS A 74 21.74 -7.48 -19.81
C LYS A 74 23.14 -7.53 -19.17
N GLY A 75 23.23 -7.61 -17.85
CA GLY A 75 24.49 -7.61 -17.11
C GLY A 75 25.12 -6.23 -16.92
N THR A 76 24.48 -5.16 -17.39
CA THR A 76 24.97 -3.78 -17.23
C THR A 76 24.39 -3.14 -15.96
N LEU A 77 25.13 -2.24 -15.33
CA LEU A 77 24.64 -1.47 -14.19
C LEU A 77 23.55 -0.48 -14.64
N GLU A 78 22.48 -0.34 -13.87
CA GLU A 78 21.44 0.69 -14.08
C GLU A 78 22.09 2.08 -14.12
N THR A 79 21.67 2.88 -15.09
CA THR A 79 21.95 4.31 -15.14
C THR A 79 21.12 5.08 -14.10
N GLY A 80 21.51 6.31 -13.78
CA GLY A 80 20.75 7.14 -12.83
C GLY A 80 19.27 7.32 -13.23
N GLU A 81 19.00 7.50 -14.52
CA GLU A 81 17.64 7.62 -15.06
C GLU A 81 16.82 6.32 -14.91
N GLU A 82 17.46 5.16 -15.08
CA GLU A 82 16.82 3.86 -14.90
C GLU A 82 16.49 3.60 -13.42
N VAL A 83 17.40 3.97 -12.51
CA VAL A 83 17.15 3.91 -11.06
C VAL A 83 15.96 4.79 -10.69
N GLU A 84 15.93 6.03 -11.19
CA GLU A 84 14.83 6.95 -10.91
C GLU A 84 13.49 6.41 -11.42
N LYS A 85 13.42 5.95 -12.68
CA LYS A 85 12.22 5.32 -13.25
C LYS A 85 11.76 4.13 -12.41
N ARG A 86 12.68 3.28 -11.96
CA ARG A 86 12.37 2.13 -11.09
C ARG A 86 11.78 2.58 -9.75
N LEU A 87 12.36 3.60 -9.11
CA LEU A 87 11.88 4.13 -7.83
C LEU A 87 10.49 4.76 -7.96
N ILE A 88 10.22 5.49 -9.05
CA ILE A 88 8.90 6.07 -9.34
C ILE A 88 7.87 4.94 -9.52
N ALA A 89 8.18 3.94 -10.34
CA ALA A 89 7.28 2.79 -10.56
C ALA A 89 6.99 2.03 -9.24
N GLN A 90 8.00 1.84 -8.39
CA GLN A 90 7.84 1.21 -7.08
C GLN A 90 6.95 2.05 -6.14
N ARG A 91 7.12 3.38 -6.13
CA ARG A 91 6.28 4.31 -5.38
C ARG A 91 4.82 4.22 -5.84
N ASP A 92 4.57 4.26 -7.14
CA ASP A 92 3.22 4.22 -7.70
C ASP A 92 2.52 2.89 -7.42
N LYS A 93 3.23 1.78 -7.55
CA LYS A 93 2.73 0.45 -7.15
C LYS A 93 2.33 0.44 -5.68
N THR A 94 3.17 0.99 -4.80
CA THR A 94 2.89 1.07 -3.36
C THR A 94 1.66 1.93 -3.07
N LEU A 95 1.55 3.10 -3.70
CA LEU A 95 0.40 3.98 -3.56
C LEU A 95 -0.90 3.31 -4.06
N LYS A 96 -0.84 2.57 -5.15
CA LYS A 96 -1.99 1.79 -5.66
C LYS A 96 -2.45 0.76 -4.64
N LEU A 97 -1.53 0.00 -4.04
CA LEU A 97 -1.85 -0.98 -2.99
C LEU A 97 -2.44 -0.33 -1.73
N VAL A 98 -1.87 0.79 -1.28
CA VAL A 98 -2.40 1.54 -0.13
C VAL A 98 -3.82 2.02 -0.41
N ARG A 99 -4.08 2.62 -1.57
CA ARG A 99 -5.44 3.09 -1.96
C ARG A 99 -6.44 1.93 -1.97
N GLN A 100 -6.08 0.78 -2.51
CA GLN A 100 -6.93 -0.42 -2.49
C GLN A 100 -7.21 -0.89 -1.06
N GLY A 101 -6.18 -0.96 -0.21
CA GLY A 101 -6.32 -1.35 1.19
C GLY A 101 -7.18 -0.39 2.01
N THR A 102 -7.10 0.91 1.76
CA THR A 102 -7.95 1.92 2.42
C THR A 102 -9.40 1.81 1.97
N ARG A 103 -9.65 1.62 0.66
CA ARG A 103 -11.02 1.40 0.14
C ARG A 103 -11.67 0.16 0.76
N ARG A 104 -10.94 -0.94 0.90
CA ARG A 104 -11.44 -2.17 1.56
C ARG A 104 -11.73 -1.96 3.05
N ARG A 105 -10.95 -1.14 3.75
CA ARG A 105 -11.16 -0.85 5.18
C ARG A 105 -12.28 0.16 5.45
N ASN A 106 -12.50 1.11 4.54
CA ASN A 106 -13.54 2.13 4.69
C ASN A 106 -14.96 1.61 4.41
N LEU A 107 -15.11 0.37 3.92
CA LEU A 107 -16.41 -0.32 3.85
C LEU A 107 -16.93 -0.77 5.24
N LYS A 108 -16.18 -0.56 6.33
CA LYS A 108 -16.47 -1.15 7.65
C LYS A 108 -16.49 -0.14 8.82
N LYS A 109 -16.88 1.12 8.62
CA LYS A 109 -16.74 2.13 9.69
C LYS A 109 -17.91 3.08 9.91
N ASP A 110 -19.13 2.59 9.79
CA ASP A 110 -20.25 3.21 10.52
C ASP A 110 -20.97 2.13 11.33
N GLU A 111 -20.57 1.99 12.60
CA GLU A 111 -21.22 1.07 13.57
C GLU A 111 -22.61 1.56 14.01
N THR A 112 -23.04 2.73 13.54
CA THR A 112 -24.37 3.32 13.78
C THR A 112 -25.36 3.14 12.63
N ASP A 113 -24.96 2.49 11.53
CA ASP A 113 -25.82 2.39 10.36
C ASP A 113 -26.75 1.18 10.42
N LYS A 114 -28.03 1.45 10.12
CA LYS A 114 -29.13 0.49 9.90
C LYS A 114 -28.82 -0.57 8.82
N ASP A 115 -27.67 -0.44 8.15
CA ASP A 115 -27.22 -1.26 7.03
C ASP A 115 -26.25 -2.38 7.45
N LEU A 116 -26.02 -2.59 8.75
CA LEU A 116 -25.22 -3.73 9.25
C LEU A 116 -25.64 -5.08 8.61
N PRO A 117 -26.94 -5.41 8.44
CA PRO A 117 -27.35 -6.64 7.76
C PRO A 117 -26.94 -6.66 6.28
N THR A 118 -27.03 -5.52 5.60
CA THR A 118 -26.62 -5.35 4.19
C THR A 118 -25.11 -5.55 4.03
N TRP A 119 -24.31 -5.02 4.96
CA TRP A 119 -22.86 -5.20 4.97
C TRP A 119 -22.44 -6.64 5.32
N GLN A 120 -23.15 -7.29 6.24
CA GLN A 120 -22.95 -8.72 6.53
C GLN A 120 -23.31 -9.60 5.33
N TRP A 121 -24.38 -9.26 4.62
CA TRP A 121 -24.76 -9.94 3.38
C TRP A 121 -23.70 -9.74 2.28
N LEU A 122 -23.21 -8.51 2.08
CA LEU A 122 -22.17 -8.23 1.10
C LEU A 122 -20.85 -8.94 1.44
N GLN A 123 -20.49 -8.98 2.72
CA GLN A 123 -19.32 -9.73 3.18
C GLN A 123 -19.47 -11.23 2.90
N ARG A 124 -20.62 -11.82 3.24
CA ARG A 124 -20.91 -13.23 2.93
C ARG A 124 -20.89 -13.50 1.43
N LEU A 125 -21.41 -12.58 0.62
CA LEU A 125 -21.40 -12.67 -0.84
C LEU A 125 -19.96 -12.65 -1.38
N ILE A 126 -19.10 -11.77 -0.85
CA ILE A 126 -17.68 -11.71 -1.23
C ILE A 126 -16.92 -12.97 -0.79
N GLU A 127 -17.21 -13.51 0.39
CA GLU A 127 -16.60 -14.75 0.88
C GLU A 127 -17.05 -15.96 0.05
N THR A 128 -18.36 -16.10 -0.23
CA THR A 128 -18.90 -17.21 -1.04
C THR A 128 -18.52 -17.13 -2.53
N LEU A 129 -18.40 -15.92 -3.09
CA LEU A 129 -17.89 -15.73 -4.45
C LEU A 129 -16.36 -15.71 -4.52
N GLY A 130 -15.67 -15.48 -3.40
CA GLY A 130 -14.21 -15.35 -3.33
C GLY A 130 -13.51 -16.70 -3.35
N ASP A 131 -14.02 -17.68 -2.62
CA ASP A 131 -13.36 -19.00 -2.50
C ASP A 131 -13.42 -19.82 -3.80
N ASN A 132 -14.43 -19.60 -4.66
CA ASN A 132 -14.60 -20.32 -5.94
C ASN A 132 -14.57 -19.40 -7.18
N GLY A 133 -14.33 -18.10 -7.02
CA GLY A 133 -14.48 -17.09 -8.08
C GLY A 133 -13.36 -16.06 -8.17
N MET A 134 -12.26 -16.24 -7.44
CA MET A 134 -10.99 -15.57 -7.75
C MET A 134 -10.01 -16.58 -8.35
N SER A 135 -9.96 -16.58 -9.69
CA SER A 135 -8.78 -17.09 -10.39
C SER A 135 -7.57 -16.32 -9.90
N SER A 136 -6.67 -17.02 -9.25
CA SER A 136 -5.30 -16.59 -8.95
C SER A 136 -4.50 -16.52 -10.26
N GLU A 137 -4.76 -15.51 -11.09
CA GLU A 137 -4.10 -15.33 -12.40
C GLU A 137 -3.58 -13.90 -12.65
N GLU A 138 -3.17 -13.17 -11.61
CA GLU A 138 -2.10 -12.17 -11.78
C GLU A 138 -0.76 -12.78 -11.31
N SER A 139 -0.49 -14.00 -11.79
CA SER A 139 0.87 -14.46 -11.97
C SER A 139 1.46 -13.70 -13.15
N ASN A 140 2.42 -12.84 -12.84
CA ASN A 140 3.43 -12.26 -13.70
C ASN A 140 3.80 -13.13 -14.92
N VAL A 141 3.13 -12.94 -16.06
CA VAL A 141 3.57 -13.43 -17.37
C VAL A 141 3.22 -12.37 -18.42
N GLU A 142 4.25 -11.69 -18.91
CA GLU A 142 4.26 -11.09 -20.24
C GLU A 142 3.76 -12.13 -21.25
N ASN A 143 2.65 -11.87 -21.93
CA ASN A 143 2.45 -12.30 -23.31
C ASN A 143 1.27 -11.56 -23.94
N ASP A 144 1.56 -10.94 -25.08
CA ASP A 144 0.59 -10.42 -26.04
C ASP A 144 -0.43 -11.52 -26.41
N VAL A 145 -1.62 -11.45 -25.83
CA VAL A 145 -2.81 -12.09 -26.39
C VAL A 145 -3.96 -11.12 -26.24
N GLU A 146 -4.49 -10.67 -27.38
CA GLU A 146 -5.66 -9.82 -27.49
C GLU A 146 -6.87 -10.54 -26.86
N MET A 147 -7.12 -10.30 -25.57
CA MET A 147 -8.29 -10.84 -24.89
C MET A 147 -9.53 -10.06 -25.31
N VAL A 148 -10.24 -10.60 -26.30
CA VAL A 148 -11.65 -10.27 -26.51
C VAL A 148 -12.42 -10.72 -25.26
N LEU A 149 -12.80 -9.76 -24.43
CA LEU A 149 -13.60 -9.98 -23.23
C LEU A 149 -15.03 -10.38 -23.65
N LEU A 150 -15.35 -11.66 -23.60
CA LEU A 150 -16.75 -12.10 -23.61
C LEU A 150 -17.29 -12.09 -22.18
N VAL A 151 -18.35 -11.32 -21.98
CA VAL A 151 -19.05 -11.24 -20.69
C VAL A 151 -19.65 -12.60 -20.38
N LYS A 152 -19.23 -13.17 -19.24
CA LYS A 152 -19.74 -14.42 -18.70
C LYS A 152 -21.24 -14.26 -18.44
N ASP A 153 -22.02 -15.17 -19.02
CA ASP A 153 -23.47 -15.17 -18.95
C ASP A 153 -23.92 -15.30 -17.48
N MET A 154 -24.51 -14.24 -16.93
CA MET A 154 -24.88 -14.16 -15.52
C MET A 154 -26.36 -14.56 -15.37
N PRO A 155 -26.68 -15.67 -14.65
CA PRO A 155 -28.05 -16.19 -14.57
C PRO A 155 -29.08 -15.21 -13.98
N TRP A 156 -28.64 -14.23 -13.20
CA TRP A 156 -29.50 -13.18 -12.64
C TRP A 156 -29.82 -12.03 -13.61
N ARG A 157 -29.20 -12.01 -14.80
CA ARG A 157 -29.47 -11.03 -15.88
C ARG A 157 -30.41 -11.57 -16.97
N ARG A 158 -30.99 -12.75 -16.79
CA ARG A 158 -31.76 -13.46 -17.83
C ARG A 158 -33.01 -12.73 -18.34
N GLU A 159 -33.51 -11.72 -17.64
CA GLU A 159 -34.70 -10.96 -18.05
C GLU A 159 -34.44 -9.46 -18.23
N VAL A 160 -33.20 -9.04 -18.44
CA VAL A 160 -32.89 -7.60 -18.66
C VAL A 160 -33.64 -7.03 -19.87
N GLU A 161 -33.80 -7.80 -20.96
CA GLU A 161 -34.58 -7.36 -22.13
C GLU A 161 -36.06 -7.15 -21.81
N ARG A 162 -36.63 -7.97 -20.92
CA ARG A 162 -38.02 -7.81 -20.45
C ARG A 162 -38.17 -6.54 -19.63
N GLU A 163 -37.26 -6.30 -18.69
CA GLU A 163 -37.27 -5.11 -17.83
C GLU A 163 -37.03 -3.83 -18.65
N LEU A 164 -36.13 -3.86 -19.63
CA LEU A 164 -35.90 -2.74 -20.54
C LEU A 164 -37.12 -2.46 -21.42
N ASN A 165 -37.79 -3.50 -21.92
CA ASN A 165 -39.03 -3.32 -22.69
C ASN A 165 -40.13 -2.65 -21.86
N ILE A 166 -40.25 -2.97 -20.57
CA ILE A 166 -41.23 -2.31 -19.68
C ILE A 166 -40.92 -0.81 -19.56
N ILE A 167 -39.64 -0.46 -19.38
CA ILE A 167 -39.20 0.94 -19.29
C ILE A 167 -39.45 1.69 -20.60
N ASP A 168 -39.16 1.06 -21.74
CA ASP A 168 -39.37 1.69 -23.04
C ASP A 168 -40.86 1.88 -23.37
N HIS A 169 -41.72 0.92 -22.99
CA HIS A 169 -43.18 1.10 -23.11
C HIS A 169 -43.69 2.24 -22.22
N GLN A 170 -43.16 2.38 -21.02
CA GLN A 170 -43.51 3.48 -20.12
C GLN A 170 -43.12 4.85 -20.71
N ARG A 171 -41.94 4.94 -21.33
CA ARG A 171 -41.47 6.18 -21.97
C ARG A 171 -42.31 6.60 -23.16
N VAL A 172 -42.74 5.65 -24.00
CA VAL A 172 -43.63 5.94 -25.12
C VAL A 172 -45.00 6.42 -24.62
N PHE A 173 -45.53 5.82 -23.55
CA PHE A 173 -46.78 6.28 -22.93
C PHE A 173 -46.66 7.68 -22.32
N ASP A 174 -45.55 8.00 -21.66
CA ASP A 174 -45.34 9.30 -21.03
C ASP A 174 -45.13 10.43 -22.08
N ASP A 175 -44.53 10.13 -23.23
CA ASP A 175 -44.37 11.07 -24.35
C ASP A 175 -45.70 11.36 -25.08
N GLU A 176 -46.72 10.50 -25.00
CA GLU A 176 -48.06 10.75 -25.57
C GLU A 176 -48.99 11.58 -24.65
N ILE A 177 -48.60 11.78 -23.39
CA ILE A 177 -49.40 12.52 -22.39
C ILE A 177 -49.01 14.01 -22.28
N PHE A 178 -47.89 14.44 -22.88
CA PHE A 178 -47.41 15.83 -22.88
C PHE A 178 -47.39 16.50 -24.26
#